data_AF-A0A1V5XB98-F1
#
_entry.id   AF-A0A1V5XB98-F1
#
_cell.length_a   1.000
_cell.length_b   1.000
_cell.length_c   1.000
_cell.angle_alpha   90.00
_cell.angle_beta   90.00
_cell.angle_gamma   90.00
#
_symmetry.space_group_name_H-M   'P 1'
#
loop_
_entity.id
_entity.type
_entity.pdbx_description
1 polymer ?
#
loop_
_entity_poly.entity_id
_entity_poly.type
_entity_poly.pdbx_seq_one_letter_code
_entity_poly.pdbx_strand_id
1 'polypeptide(L)' 'MTEKQLRQVQSQLPDGTQILRLYRAFEGDYRVIAKTPGDNFEKRYTIKFENDYPRIQLMP' A
#
# COMPACT_ATOMS: atom_id res chain seq x y z
N MET A 1 6.85 3.23 9.36
CA MET A 1 5.90 2.10 9.36
C MET A 1 6.57 0.91 10.03
N THR A 2 5.87 0.20 10.91
CA THR A 2 6.39 -1.00 11.60
C THR A 2 6.16 -2.27 10.77
N GLU A 3 6.81 -3.39 11.12
CA GLU A 3 6.56 -4.70 10.47
C GLU A 3 5.10 -5.15 10.60
N LYS A 4 4.48 -4.91 11.77
CA LYS A 4 3.06 -5.18 12.01
C LYS A 4 2.18 -4.43 11.01
N GLN A 5 2.43 -3.14 10.84
CA GLN A 5 1.70 -2.28 9.92
C GLN A 5 1.95 -2.69 8.46
N LEU A 6 3.17 -3.10 8.10
CA LEU A 6 3.48 -3.61 6.77
C LEU A 6 2.66 -4.86 6.43
N ARG A 7 2.56 -5.82 7.37
CA ARG A 7 1.74 -7.02 7.20
C ARG A 7 0.25 -6.68 7.06
N GLN A 8 -0.24 -5.69 7.81
CA GLN A 8 -1.61 -5.20 7.68
C GLN A 8 -1.89 -4.58 6.30
N VAL A 9 -0.95 -3.78 5.78
CA VAL A 9 -1.02 -3.26 4.40
C VAL A 9 -1.06 -4.40 3.39
N GLN A 10 -0.19 -5.40 3.53
CA GLN A 10 -0.13 -6.53 2.62
C GLN A 10 -1.41 -7.38 2.65
N SER A 11 -2.03 -7.57 3.81
CA SER A 11 -3.30 -8.30 3.95
C SER A 11 -4.51 -7.60 3.31
N GLN A 12 -4.40 -6.30 3.02
CA GLN A 12 -5.46 -5.53 2.36
C GLN A 12 -5.32 -5.53 0.84
N LEU A 13 -4.18 -5.98 0.31
CA LEU A 13 -3.97 -6.11 -1.13
C LEU A 13 -4.55 -7.43 -1.62
N PRO A 14 -4.98 -7.51 -2.91
CA PRO A 14 -5.39 -8.78 -3.50
C PRO A 14 -4.32 -9.87 -3.37
N ASP A 15 -4.73 -11.13 -3.27
CA ASP A 15 -3.81 -12.26 -3.19
C ASP A 15 -2.80 -12.27 -4.34
N GLY A 16 -1.55 -12.62 -4.01
CA GLY A 16 -0.44 -12.62 -4.95
C GLY A 16 0.07 -11.24 -5.38
N THR A 17 -0.47 -10.15 -4.83
CA THR A 17 0.04 -8.80 -5.12
C THR A 17 1.48 -8.65 -4.67
N GLN A 18 2.32 -8.17 -5.57
CA GLN A 18 3.70 -7.80 -5.27
C GLN A 18 3.78 -6.32 -4.93
N ILE A 19 4.26 -5.98 -3.74
CA ILE A 19 4.62 -4.60 -3.39
C ILE A 19 5.96 -4.29 -4.06
N LEU A 20 5.97 -3.31 -4.96
CA LEU A 20 7.15 -2.86 -5.69
C LEU A 20 7.88 -1.75 -4.95
N ARG A 21 7.11 -0.79 -4.40
CA ARG A 21 7.67 0.34 -3.63
C ARG A 21 6.77 0.70 -2.47
N LEU A 22 7.40 1.14 -1.40
CA LEU A 22 6.75 1.74 -0.25
C LEU A 22 7.57 2.93 0.21
N TYR A 23 6.96 4.11 0.26
CA TYR A 23 7.67 5.35 0.60
C TYR A 23 6.73 6.37 1.22
N ARG A 24 7.29 7.35 1.92
CA ARG A 24 6.55 8.50 2.45
C ARG A 24 6.54 9.61 1.39
N ALA A 25 5.36 10.07 1.01
CA ALA A 25 5.19 11.22 0.14
C ALA A 25 5.55 12.51 0.89
N PHE A 26 5.88 13.57 0.13
CA PHE A 26 6.20 14.88 0.69
C PHE A 26 5.04 15.46 1.52
N GLU A 27 3.80 15.20 1.10
CA GLU A 27 2.56 15.61 1.78
C GLU A 27 2.36 14.94 3.16
N GLY A 28 3.19 13.96 3.50
CA GLY A 28 3.20 13.30 4.82
C GLY A 28 2.63 11.89 4.83
N ASP A 29 1.78 11.57 3.85
CA ASP A 29 1.17 10.24 3.68
C ASP A 29 2.16 9.18 3.21
N TYR A 30 1.86 7.90 3.44
CA TYR A 30 2.62 6.80 2.85
C TYR A 30 1.98 6.35 1.53
N ARG A 31 2.81 5.96 0.57
CA ARG A 31 2.37 5.41 -0.72
C ARG A 31 2.91 4.01 -0.93
N VAL A 32 2.09 3.19 -1.53
CA VAL A 32 2.41 1.83 -1.97
C VAL A 32 2.21 1.76 -3.47
N ILE A 33 3.23 1.29 -4.17
CA ILE A 33 3.11 0.89 -5.57
C ILE A 33 3.12 -0.62 -5.58
N ALA A 34 2.09 -1.22 -6.15
CA ALA A 34 1.93 -2.65 -6.19
C ALA A 34 1.48 -3.13 -7.57
N LYS A 35 1.85 -4.36 -7.90
CA LYS A 35 1.42 -5.04 -9.12
C LYS A 35 0.64 -6.28 -8.73
N THR A 36 -0.63 -6.35 -9.13
CA THR A 36 -1.44 -7.55 -8.95
C THR A 36 -1.09 -8.57 -10.03
N PRO A 37 -1.22 -9.87 -9.76
CA PRO A 37 -1.08 -10.90 -10.78
C PRO A 37 -2.05 -10.63 -11.94
N GLY A 38 -1.57 -10.70 -13.17
CA GLY A 38 -2.37 -10.48 -14.38
C GLY A 38 -2.52 -9.02 -14.83
N ASP A 39 -2.13 -8.03 -14.02
CA ASP A 39 -2.11 -6.65 -14.46
C ASP A 39 -0.85 -6.33 -15.28
N ASN A 40 -1.03 -5.60 -16.38
CA ASN A 40 0.06 -5.05 -17.18
C ASN A 40 0.59 -3.71 -16.65
N PHE A 41 -0.05 -3.15 -15.62
CA PHE A 41 0.27 -1.84 -15.06
C PHE A 41 0.42 -1.90 -13.53
N GLU A 42 1.07 -0.87 -12.99
CA GLU A 42 1.24 -0.70 -11.55
C GLU A 42 0.03 0.05 -10.97
N LYS A 43 -0.49 -0.43 -9.84
CA LYS A 43 -1.50 0.27 -9.04
C LYS A 43 -0.82 1.06 -7.93
N ARG A 44 -1.29 2.28 -7.71
CA ARG A 44 -0.80 3.17 -6.66
C ARG A 44 -1.85 3.29 -5.57
N TYR A 45 -1.43 3.11 -4.34
CA TYR A 45 -2.28 3.26 -3.17
C TYR A 45 -1.69 4.33 -2.26
N THR A 46 -2.56 5.15 -1.67
CA THR A 46 -2.19 5.94 -0.48
C THR A 46 -2.54 5.15 0.77
N ILE A 47 -1.76 5.33 1.83
CA ILE A 47 -2.00 4.75 3.15
C ILE A 47 -2.40 5.88 4.10
N LYS A 48 -3.59 5.76 4.69
CA LYS A 48 -4.04 6.61 5.80
C LYS A 48 -4.02 5.81 7.08
N PHE A 49 -3.65 6.45 8.19
CA PHE A 49 -3.61 5.81 9.50
C PHE A 49 -4.87 6.13 10.29
N GLU A 50 -5.59 5.10 10.72
CA GLU A 50 -6.69 5.20 11.67
C GLU A 50 -6.20 4.71 13.04
N ASN A 51 -5.92 5.64 13.95
CA ASN A 51 -5.30 5.44 15.28
C ASN A 51 -3.88 4.83 15.27
N ASP A 52 -3.70 3.68 14.62
CA ASP A 52 -2.41 3.02 14.35
C ASP A 52 -2.54 1.98 13.21
N TYR A 53 -3.76 1.77 12.70
CA TYR A 53 -4.06 0.80 11.66
C TYR A 53 -3.91 1.47 10.27
N PRO A 54 -3.03 0.96 9.40
CA PRO A 54 -2.89 1.50 8.06
C PRO A 54 -4.06 1.02 7.19
N ARG A 55 -4.74 1.94 6.53
CA ARG A 55 -5.75 1.67 5.50
C ARG A 55 -5.23 2.05 4.13
N ILE A 56 -5.28 1.12 3.19
CA ILE A 56 -4.92 1.43 1.80
C ILE A 56 -6.14 1.95 1.05
N GLN A 57 -5.91 2.96 0.19
CA GLN A 57 -6.90 3.49 -0.72
C GLN A 57 -6.28 3.58 -2.11
N LEU A 58 -6.92 2.97 -3.11
CA LEU A 58 -6.49 3.05 -4.50
C LEU A 58 -6.55 4.51 -4.96
N MET A 59 -5.46 4.98 -5.56
CA MET A 59 -5.40 6.29 -6.18
C MET A 59 -6.04 6.24 -7.57
N PRO A 60 -6.79 7.28 -7.97
CA PRO A 60 -7.35 7.38 -9.31
C PRO A 60 -6.27 7.51 -10.39
#